data_AF-A0A5D3FB11-F1
#
_entry.id   AF-A0A5D3FB11-F1
#
_cell.length_a   1.000
_cell.length_b   1.000
_cell.length_c   1.000
_cell.angle_alpha   90.00
_cell.angle_beta   90.00
_cell.angle_gamma   90.00
#
_symmetry.space_group_name_H-M   'P 1'
#
loop_
_entity.id
_entity.type
_entity.pdbx_description
1 polymer ?
#
loop_
_entity_poly.entity_id
_entity_poly.type
_entity_poly.pdbx_seq_one_letter_code
_entity_poly.pdbx_strand_id
1 'polypeptide(L)'
;MAKPDPLDVRAYNVALKRHRDGAVREAADLERTVRRILDDLRRGGRSTTSDGRSALHTAGMLMEKLVALETLQQDAEHFTVET
;
A
#
# COMPACT_ATOMS: atom_id res chain seq x y z
N MET A 1 23.85 13.85 -18.56
CA MET A 1 23.24 12.60 -18.08
C MET A 1 22.62 11.90 -19.29
N ALA A 2 22.78 10.58 -19.43
CA ALA A 2 22.12 9.83 -20.49
C ALA A 2 20.62 9.69 -20.16
N LYS A 3 19.74 9.88 -21.16
CA LYS A 3 18.30 9.66 -20.97
C LYS A 3 18.03 8.17 -20.68
N PRO A 4 17.09 7.83 -19.78
CA PRO A 4 16.73 6.43 -19.51
C PRO A 4 16.19 5.73 -20.77
N ASP A 5 16.45 4.43 -20.91
CA ASP A 5 15.91 3.64 -22.01
C ASP A 5 14.37 3.56 -21.90
N PRO A 6 13.61 3.83 -22.97
CA PRO A 6 12.15 3.72 -22.97
C PRO A 6 11.60 2.35 -22.51
N LEU A 7 12.34 1.26 -22.74
CA LEU A 7 11.99 -0.07 -22.26
C LEU A 7 12.11 -0.18 -20.74
N ASP A 8 13.13 0.42 -20.16
CA ASP A 8 13.35 0.44 -18.71
C ASP A 8 12.26 1.27 -18.01
N VAL A 9 11.92 2.43 -18.57
CA VAL A 9 10.80 3.28 -18.07
C VAL A 9 9.48 2.50 -18.11
N ARG A 10 9.24 1.74 -19.19
CA ARG A 10 8.02 0.94 -19.32
C ARG A 10 7.99 -0.23 -18.32
N ALA A 11 9.11 -0.91 -18.13
CA ALA A 11 9.24 -2.00 -17.17
C ALA A 11 9.01 -1.51 -15.73
N TYR A 12 9.61 -0.38 -15.38
CA TYR A 12 9.44 0.29 -14.10
C TYR A 12 7.98 0.66 -13.84
N ASN A 13 7.29 1.28 -14.81
CA ASN A 13 5.88 1.64 -14.69
C ASN A 13 4.95 0.42 -14.50
N VAL A 14 5.26 -0.72 -15.13
CA VAL A 14 4.52 -1.97 -14.92
C VAL A 14 4.75 -2.52 -13.52
N ALA A 15 5.99 -2.48 -13.02
CA ALA A 15 6.31 -2.90 -11.66
C ALA A 15 5.60 -2.01 -10.62
N LEU A 16 5.61 -0.70 -10.82
CA LEU A 16 4.94 0.27 -9.96
C LEU A 16 3.42 0.00 -9.89
N LYS A 17 2.77 -0.22 -11.04
CA LYS A 17 1.35 -0.59 -11.08
C LYS A 17 1.05 -1.87 -10.31
N ARG A 18 1.86 -2.91 -10.48
CA ARG A 18 1.69 -4.18 -9.73
C ARG A 18 1.84 -3.98 -8.22
N HIS A 19 2.82 -3.18 -7.82
CA HIS A 19 3.05 -2.87 -6.41
C HIS A 19 1.88 -2.09 -5.81
N ARG A 20 1.32 -1.12 -6.56
CA ARG A 20 0.11 -0.40 -6.18
C ARG A 20 -1.09 -1.33 -6.04
N ASP A 21 -1.34 -2.21 -7.00
CA ASP A 21 -2.45 -3.17 -6.95
C ASP A 21 -2.33 -4.11 -5.75
N GLY A 22 -1.10 -4.52 -5.40
CA GLY A 22 -0.81 -5.29 -4.19
C GLY A 22 -1.17 -4.53 -2.91
N ALA A 23 -0.72 -3.27 -2.80
CA ALA A 23 -1.04 -2.42 -1.65
C ALA A 23 -2.56 -2.19 -1.50
N VAL A 24 -3.29 -2.01 -2.60
CA VAL A 24 -4.76 -1.85 -2.57
C VAL A 24 -5.44 -3.12 -2.05
N ARG A 25 -4.98 -4.32 -2.43
CA ARG A 25 -5.53 -5.58 -1.92
C ARG A 25 -5.27 -5.74 -0.43
N GLU A 26 -4.05 -5.46 0.03
CA GLU A 26 -3.71 -5.50 1.45
C GLU A 26 -4.55 -4.49 2.27
N ALA A 27 -4.84 -3.32 1.70
CA ALA A 27 -5.69 -2.32 2.33
C ALA A 27 -7.13 -2.82 2.51
N ALA A 28 -7.69 -3.47 1.48
CA ALA A 28 -9.03 -4.04 1.53
C ALA A 28 -9.13 -5.19 2.56
N ASP A 29 -8.09 -6.00 2.69
CA ASP A 29 -8.02 -7.07 3.69
C ASP A 29 -7.96 -6.51 5.11
N LEU A 30 -7.18 -5.45 5.31
CA LEU A 30 -7.13 -4.72 6.56
C LEU A 30 -8.48 -4.09 6.92
N GLU A 31 -9.16 -3.44 5.96
CA GLU A 31 -10.48 -2.86 6.18
C GLU A 31 -11.49 -3.93 6.65
N ARG A 32 -11.50 -5.09 5.99
CA ARG A 32 -12.36 -6.22 6.38
C ARG A 32 -12.04 -6.72 7.79
N THR A 33 -10.76 -6.82 8.14
CA THR A 33 -10.29 -7.26 9.46
C THR A 33 -10.70 -6.27 10.55
N VAL A 34 -10.48 -4.97 10.33
CA VAL A 34 -10.87 -3.91 11.26
C VAL A 34 -12.39 -3.88 11.43
N ARG A 35 -13.15 -3.97 10.33
CA ARG A 35 -14.62 -3.99 10.38
C ARG A 35 -15.13 -5.16 11.22
N ARG A 36 -14.55 -6.37 11.04
CA ARG A 36 -14.87 -7.54 11.87
C ARG A 36 -14.60 -7.28 13.35
N ILE A 37 -13.42 -6.75 13.68
CA ILE A 37 -13.05 -6.44 15.07
C ILE A 37 -14.02 -5.42 15.69
N LEU A 38 -14.39 -4.38 14.95
CA LEU A 38 -15.35 -3.37 15.41
C LEU A 38 -16.75 -3.97 15.59
N ASP A 39 -17.20 -4.84 14.70
CA ASP A 39 -18.49 -5.50 14.80
C ASP A 39 -18.54 -6.47 15.99
N ASP A 40 -17.45 -7.22 16.24
CA ASP A 40 -17.31 -8.09 17.41
C ASP A 40 -17.35 -7.28 18.71
N LEU A 41 -16.65 -6.14 18.76
CA LEU A 41 -16.69 -5.21 19.90
C LEU A 41 -18.10 -4.64 20.13
N ARG A 42 -18.81 -4.23 19.05
CA ARG A 42 -20.19 -3.71 19.12
C ARG A 42 -21.18 -4.74 19.65
N ARG A 43 -20.96 -6.04 19.37
CA ARG A 43 -21.78 -7.15 19.87
C ARG A 43 -21.48 -7.52 21.33
N GLY A 44 -20.61 -6.77 22.01
CA GLY A 44 -20.17 -7.07 23.37
C GLY A 44 -19.12 -8.18 23.45
N GLY A 45 -18.55 -8.58 22.32
CA GLY A 45 -17.43 -9.50 22.26
C GLY A 45 -16.17 -8.83 22.80
N ARG A 46 -15.37 -9.56 23.58
CA ARG A 46 -14.02 -9.13 23.92
C ARG A 46 -13.13 -9.37 22.70
N SER A 47 -12.89 -8.33 21.89
CA SER A 47 -11.79 -8.37 20.93
C SER A 47 -10.53 -8.68 21.72
N THR A 48 -9.84 -9.75 21.34
CA THR A 48 -8.58 -10.08 22.01
C THR A 48 -7.58 -8.99 21.65
N THR A 49 -6.78 -8.53 22.62
CA THR A 49 -5.74 -7.52 22.38
C THR A 49 -4.73 -7.95 21.30
N SER A 50 -4.70 -9.23 20.93
CA SER A 50 -3.91 -9.76 19.81
C SER A 50 -4.45 -9.34 18.44
N ASP A 51 -5.77 -9.40 18.23
CA ASP A 51 -6.39 -9.08 16.94
C ASP A 51 -6.33 -7.58 16.64
N GLY A 52 -6.60 -6.74 17.65
CA GLY A 52 -6.47 -5.29 17.54
C GLY A 52 -5.03 -4.83 17.28
N ARG A 53 -4.04 -5.43 17.96
CA ARG A 53 -2.61 -5.15 17.71
C ARG A 53 -2.18 -5.61 16.32
N SER A 54 -2.65 -6.75 15.86
CA SER A 54 -2.36 -7.25 14.50
C SER A 54 -2.94 -6.31 13.44
N ALA A 55 -4.17 -5.83 13.63
CA ALA A 55 -4.78 -4.85 12.73
C ALA A 55 -4.02 -3.52 12.72
N LEU A 56 -3.63 -2.99 13.88
CA LEU A 56 -2.81 -1.78 13.99
C LEU A 56 -1.43 -1.94 13.34
N HIS A 57 -0.78 -3.09 13.55
CA HIS A 57 0.52 -3.38 12.94
C HIS A 57 0.44 -3.46 11.42
N THR A 58 -0.58 -4.16 10.88
CA THR A 58 -0.82 -4.23 9.44
C THR A 58 -1.16 -2.85 8.85
N ALA A 59 -1.90 -2.01 9.58
CA ALA A 59 -2.16 -0.62 9.17
C ALA A 59 -0.87 0.21 9.05
N GLY A 60 0.05 0.06 10.00
CA GLY A 60 1.36 0.73 9.96
C GLY A 60 2.18 0.32 8.73
N MET A 61 2.33 -0.98 8.49
CA MET A 61 3.05 -1.49 7.31
C MET A 61 2.42 -1.02 5.99
N LEU A 62 1.09 -0.91 5.94
CA LEU A 62 0.39 -0.43 4.76
C LEU A 62 0.65 1.06 4.50
N MET A 63 0.67 1.89 5.55
CA MET A 63 1.03 3.31 5.41
C MET A 63 2.45 3.48 4.89
N GLU A 64 3.42 2.72 5.39
CA GLU A 64 4.79 2.74 4.89
C GLU A 64 4.86 2.38 3.40
N LYS A 65 4.12 1.34 2.97
CA LYS A 65 4.04 0.94 1.56
C LYS A 65 3.38 2.01 0.68
N LEU A 66 2.34 2.69 1.17
CA LEU A 66 1.66 3.76 0.44
C LEU A 66 2.56 4.99 0.28
N VAL A 67 3.28 5.38 1.32
CA VAL A 67 4.27 6.47 1.26
C VAL A 67 5.37 6.13 0.25
N ALA A 68 5.91 4.91 0.28
CA ALA A 68 6.91 4.46 -0.68
C ALA A 68 6.38 4.49 -2.13
N LEU A 69 5.12 4.10 -2.35
CA LEU A 69 4.48 4.18 -3.66
C LEU A 69 4.32 5.62 -4.16
N GLU A 70 3.96 6.55 -3.26
CA GLU A 70 3.84 7.98 -3.60
C GLU A 70 5.19 8.57 -4.00
N THR A 71 6.26 8.26 -3.25
CA THR A 71 7.63 8.68 -3.60
C THR A 71 8.07 8.10 -4.95
N LEU A 72 7.85 6.81 -5.18
CA LEU A 72 8.21 6.16 -6.45
C LEU A 72 7.41 6.71 -7.65
N GLN A 73 6.18 7.17 -7.42
CA GLN A 73 5.37 7.81 -8.45
C GLN A 73 5.86 9.24 -8.74
N GLN A 74 6.23 10.01 -7.73
CA GLN A 74 6.87 11.33 -7.91
C GLN A 74 8.17 11.22 -8.71
N ASP A 75 9.02 10.24 -8.37
CA ASP A 75 10.25 9.96 -9.12
C ASP A 75 9.94 9.62 -10.58
N ALA A 76 8.93 8.78 -10.83
CA ALA A 76 8.50 8.41 -12.19
C ALA A 76 8.06 9.62 -13.02
N GLU A 77 7.30 10.53 -12.41
CA GLU A 77 6.81 11.77 -13.03
C GLU A 77 7.98 12.70 -13.39
N HIS A 78 8.97 12.85 -12.51
CA HIS A 78 10.19 13.61 -12.79
C HIS A 78 10.98 13.04 -13.97
N PHE A 79 11.10 11.71 -14.09
CA PHE A 79 11.77 11.07 -15.24
C PHE A 79 11.04 11.30 -16.57
N THR A 80 9.72 11.52 -16.57
CA THR A 80 8.95 11.78 -17.79
C THR A 80 8.91 13.25 -18.22
N VAL A 81 9.18 14.20 -17.33
CA VAL A 81 9.15 15.65 -17.63
C VAL A 81 10.50 16.15 -18.19
N GLU A 82 11.61 15.47 -17.89
CA GLU A 82 12.95 15.81 -18.43
C GLU A 82 13.27 15.18 -19.80
N THR A 83 12.35 14.40 -20.39
CA THR A 83 12.51 13.80 -21.72
C THR A 83 11.85 14.60 -22.82
#